data_AF-A0ABD2Q684-F1
#
_entry.id   AF-A0ABD2Q684-F1
#
_cell.length_a   1.000
_cell.length_b   1.000
_cell.length_c   1.000
_cell.angle_alpha   90.00
_cell.angle_beta   90.00
_cell.angle_gamma   90.00
#
_symmetry.space_group_name_H-M   'P 1'
#
loop_
_entity.id
_entity.type
_entity.pdbx_description
1 polymer ?
#
loop_
_entity_poly.entity_id
_entity_poly.type
_entity_poly.pdbx_seq_one_letter_code
_entity_poly.pdbx_strand_id
1 'polypeptide(L)'
;MNNAVFLYSDKLNGLIRTACQRSLEFHFPEFEEQMNAIQLSMIKLCSSRLSKPAGKPIPGDIFISKHSNLVDLTPGFDFINVIFHVVVDEESPDSWTKMTSLNCSIPPYLMNALHVILRLCFQYNITTISLPLFLTSGFHSKKMDSTTRLKKAEMIIKAIKGILTELTTWKGEVLNTIQFLVPSEMDTEELKELSSLVPKCFQIISHCPFD
;
A
#
# COMPACT_ATOMS: atom_id res chain seq x y z
N MET A 1 -4.93 8.58 -17.03
CA MET A 1 -4.78 8.74 -15.56
C MET A 1 -3.96 7.56 -15.09
N ASN A 2 -2.84 7.79 -14.41
CA ASN A 2 -1.99 6.70 -13.93
C ASN A 2 -2.45 6.35 -12.51
N ASN A 3 -3.14 5.21 -12.37
CA ASN A 3 -3.67 4.76 -11.10
C ASN A 3 -2.83 3.59 -10.58
N ALA A 4 -2.43 3.67 -9.31
CA ALA A 4 -1.68 2.61 -8.65
C ALA A 4 -2.43 2.06 -7.45
N VAL A 5 -2.39 0.74 -7.26
CA VAL A 5 -2.96 0.10 -6.07
C VAL A 5 -1.83 -0.54 -5.26
N PHE A 6 -1.83 -0.28 -3.96
CA PHE A 6 -0.99 -0.97 -3.00
C PHE A 6 -1.64 -2.30 -2.67
N LEU A 7 -1.01 -3.40 -3.04
CA LEU A 7 -1.56 -4.71 -2.77
C LEU A 7 -0.77 -5.45 -1.72
N TYR A 8 -1.57 -5.89 -0.77
CA TYR A 8 -1.23 -6.68 0.37
C TYR A 8 -1.89 -8.06 0.11
N SER A 9 -1.13 -9.15 0.23
CA SER A 9 -1.56 -10.58 0.27
C SER A 9 -1.49 -11.42 -1.01
N ASP A 10 -1.06 -12.67 -0.81
CA ASP A 10 -1.19 -13.81 -1.73
C ASP A 10 -2.61 -14.10 -2.23
N LYS A 11 -3.66 -13.78 -1.45
CA LYS A 11 -5.06 -14.08 -1.86
C LYS A 11 -5.54 -13.20 -3.00
N LEU A 12 -5.07 -11.96 -3.07
CA LEU A 12 -5.51 -11.01 -4.08
C LEU A 12 -4.80 -11.24 -5.42
N ASN A 13 -3.62 -11.88 -5.42
CA ASN A 13 -2.95 -12.34 -6.63
C ASN A 13 -3.85 -13.25 -7.49
N GLY A 14 -4.69 -14.10 -6.85
CA GLY A 14 -5.66 -14.92 -7.57
C GLY A 14 -6.78 -14.10 -8.23
N LEU A 15 -7.25 -13.04 -7.58
CA LEU A 15 -8.25 -12.13 -8.13
C LEU A 15 -7.66 -11.28 -9.26
N ILE A 16 -6.44 -10.74 -9.09
CA ILE A 16 -5.70 -10.04 -10.15
C ILE A 16 -5.52 -10.95 -11.35
N ARG A 17 -5.07 -12.19 -11.15
CA ARG A 17 -4.92 -13.18 -12.22
C ARG A 17 -6.23 -13.40 -12.98
N THR A 18 -7.33 -13.55 -12.26
CA THR A 18 -8.67 -13.75 -12.85
C THR A 18 -9.12 -12.51 -13.63
N ALA A 19 -8.89 -11.31 -13.09
CA ALA A 19 -9.24 -10.05 -13.74
C ALA A 19 -8.37 -9.75 -14.97
N CYS A 20 -7.08 -10.04 -14.92
CA CYS A 20 -6.17 -9.93 -16.08
C CYS A 20 -6.62 -10.82 -17.24
N GLN A 21 -7.07 -12.05 -16.95
CA GLN A 21 -7.57 -12.99 -17.97
C GLN A 21 -8.87 -12.54 -18.64
N ARG A 22 -9.62 -11.62 -18.02
CA ARG A 22 -10.86 -11.06 -18.57
C ARG A 22 -10.62 -9.77 -19.36
N SER A 23 -9.43 -9.17 -19.26
CA SER A 23 -9.09 -7.98 -20.03
C SER A 23 -8.85 -8.35 -21.50
N LEU A 24 -9.40 -7.56 -22.41
CA LEU A 24 -9.24 -7.75 -23.86
C LEU A 24 -8.04 -6.95 -24.42
N GLU A 25 -7.34 -6.21 -23.57
CA GLU A 25 -6.27 -5.30 -23.95
C GLU A 25 -4.96 -5.73 -23.28
N PHE A 26 -3.97 -6.10 -24.10
CA PHE A 26 -2.70 -6.68 -23.63
C PHE A 26 -1.52 -5.75 -23.95
N HIS A 27 -1.38 -4.62 -23.23
CA HIS A 27 -0.18 -3.77 -23.37
C HIS A 27 1.00 -4.24 -22.52
N PHE A 28 0.77 -5.17 -21.58
CA PHE A 28 1.78 -5.71 -20.67
C PHE A 28 1.82 -7.24 -20.74
N PRO A 29 2.99 -7.86 -20.46
CA PRO A 29 3.12 -9.31 -20.34
C PRO A 29 2.16 -9.88 -19.30
N GLU A 30 1.83 -11.17 -19.40
CA GLU A 30 0.95 -11.81 -18.43
C GLU A 30 1.50 -11.73 -16.99
N PHE A 31 0.61 -11.73 -16.00
CA PHE A 31 1.02 -11.61 -14.59
C PHE A 31 2.05 -12.67 -14.17
N GLU A 32 1.90 -13.92 -14.63
CA GLU A 32 2.84 -15.01 -14.35
C GLU A 32 4.21 -14.76 -14.98
N GLU A 33 4.26 -14.22 -16.20
CA GLU A 33 5.51 -13.86 -16.86
C GLU A 33 6.22 -12.71 -16.13
N GLN A 34 5.46 -11.70 -15.70
CA GLN A 34 6.00 -10.62 -14.88
C GLN A 34 6.56 -11.15 -13.55
N MET A 35 5.85 -12.06 -12.88
CA MET A 35 6.30 -12.63 -11.61
C MET A 35 7.55 -13.50 -11.79
N ASN A 36 7.61 -14.31 -12.84
CA ASN A 36 8.80 -15.09 -13.21
C ASN A 36 9.99 -14.18 -13.51
N ALA A 37 9.79 -13.09 -14.26
CA ALA A 37 10.83 -12.11 -14.54
C ALA A 37 11.34 -11.42 -13.26
N ILE A 38 10.43 -11.10 -12.32
CA ILE A 38 10.77 -10.54 -11.00
C ILE A 38 11.60 -11.55 -10.19
N GLN A 39 11.18 -12.81 -10.12
CA GLN A 39 11.93 -13.88 -9.44
C GLN A 39 13.33 -14.07 -10.02
N LEU A 40 13.46 -14.13 -11.35
CA LEU A 40 14.75 -14.24 -12.03
C LEU A 40 15.65 -13.03 -11.74
N SER A 41 15.07 -11.83 -11.70
CA SER A 41 15.80 -10.61 -11.36
C SER A 41 16.27 -10.63 -9.90
N MET A 42 15.45 -11.12 -8.97
CA MET A 42 15.84 -11.31 -7.58
C MET A 42 17.01 -12.29 -7.42
N ILE A 43 16.98 -13.42 -8.15
CA ILE A 43 18.06 -14.42 -8.10
C ILE A 43 19.38 -13.83 -8.61
N LYS A 44 19.35 -13.05 -9.70
CA LYS A 44 20.52 -12.33 -10.24
C LYS A 44 21.05 -11.27 -9.26
N LEU A 45 20.16 -10.55 -8.58
CA LEU A 45 20.55 -9.54 -7.60
C LEU A 45 21.07 -10.16 -6.29
N CYS A 46 20.56 -11.32 -5.88
CA CYS A 46 21.06 -12.03 -4.69
C CYS A 46 22.42 -12.71 -4.94
N SER A 47 22.69 -13.19 -6.15
CA SER A 47 24.01 -13.78 -6.49
C SER A 47 25.15 -12.76 -6.46
N SER A 48 24.85 -11.44 -6.51
CA SER A 48 25.82 -10.36 -6.33
C SER A 48 25.93 -9.82 -4.89
N ARG A 49 24.98 -10.16 -4.00
CA ARG A 49 24.99 -9.74 -2.58
C ARG A 49 25.23 -10.96 -1.70
N LEU A 50 26.45 -11.11 -1.18
CA LEU A 50 26.92 -12.23 -0.34
C LEU A 50 26.13 -12.52 0.95
N SER A 51 24.98 -11.88 1.21
CA SER A 51 24.28 -11.93 2.50
C SER A 51 22.77 -12.17 2.46
N LYS A 52 22.12 -12.29 1.29
CA LYS A 52 20.68 -12.64 1.24
C LYS A 52 20.48 -14.15 1.05
N PRO A 53 19.61 -14.82 1.84
CA PRO A 53 19.27 -16.22 1.62
C PRO A 53 18.67 -16.38 0.21
N ALA A 54 19.17 -17.39 -0.51
CA ALA A 54 18.99 -17.59 -1.95
C ALA A 54 17.56 -17.32 -2.46
N GLY A 55 17.40 -16.24 -3.23
CA GLY A 55 16.25 -16.02 -4.12
C GLY A 55 14.88 -15.83 -3.46
N LYS A 56 14.80 -15.70 -2.13
CA LYS A 56 13.51 -15.48 -1.44
C LYS A 56 13.28 -13.99 -1.16
N PRO A 57 12.05 -13.50 -1.38
CA PRO A 57 11.67 -12.15 -0.97
C PRO A 57 11.79 -12.01 0.56
N ILE A 58 12.35 -10.90 1.02
CA ILE A 58 12.40 -10.57 2.46
C ILE A 58 11.40 -9.45 2.78
N PRO A 59 10.92 -9.35 4.04
CA PRO A 59 10.02 -8.29 4.45
C PRO A 59 10.58 -6.89 4.12
N GLY A 60 9.76 -6.06 3.49
CA GLY A 60 10.14 -4.74 2.99
C GLY A 60 10.63 -4.70 1.54
N ASP A 61 10.90 -5.86 0.90
CA ASP A 61 11.11 -5.88 -0.56
C ASP A 61 9.79 -5.46 -1.27
N ILE A 62 9.92 -4.71 -2.36
CA ILE A 62 8.80 -4.15 -3.13
C ILE A 62 8.91 -4.63 -4.57
N PHE A 63 7.80 -5.11 -5.13
CA PHE A 63 7.69 -5.49 -6.53
C PHE A 63 6.62 -4.67 -7.22
N ILE A 64 6.77 -4.52 -8.54
CA ILE A 64 5.86 -3.75 -9.35
C ILE A 64 5.38 -4.64 -10.49
N SER A 65 4.06 -4.78 -10.60
CA SER A 65 3.43 -5.38 -11.78
C SER A 65 2.60 -4.34 -12.51
N LYS A 66 2.55 -4.41 -13.83
CA LYS A 66 1.82 -3.49 -14.69
C LYS A 66 0.65 -4.18 -15.35
N HIS A 67 -0.45 -3.47 -15.51
CA HIS A 67 -1.71 -4.04 -15.97
C HIS A 67 -2.44 -3.10 -16.92
N SER A 68 -3.17 -3.69 -17.86
CA SER A 68 -4.06 -2.97 -18.77
C SER A 68 -5.48 -3.21 -18.30
N ASN A 69 -6.13 -2.15 -17.81
CA ASN A 69 -7.58 -2.13 -17.60
C ASN A 69 -8.10 -3.13 -16.55
N LEU A 70 -7.47 -3.20 -15.37
CA LEU A 70 -8.05 -3.87 -14.20
C LEU A 70 -9.23 -3.04 -13.64
N VAL A 71 -10.37 -3.11 -14.33
CA VAL A 71 -11.62 -2.39 -13.97
C VAL A 71 -12.46 -3.19 -12.97
N ASP A 72 -12.27 -4.52 -12.93
CA ASP A 72 -13.21 -5.45 -12.29
C ASP A 72 -12.90 -5.74 -10.80
N LEU A 73 -11.80 -5.20 -10.26
CA LEU A 73 -11.33 -5.56 -8.91
C LEU A 73 -11.92 -4.71 -7.78
N THR A 74 -12.40 -3.50 -8.08
CA THR A 74 -12.99 -2.61 -7.08
C THR A 74 -14.02 -1.70 -7.74
N PRO A 75 -15.32 -1.80 -7.37
CA PRO A 75 -16.36 -0.91 -7.90
C PRO A 75 -15.99 0.56 -7.65
N GLY A 76 -15.95 1.36 -8.72
CA GLY A 76 -15.59 2.79 -8.66
C GLY A 76 -14.11 3.10 -8.93
N PHE A 77 -13.30 2.10 -9.30
CA PHE A 77 -11.90 2.32 -9.73
C PHE A 77 -11.76 1.98 -11.20
N ASP A 78 -11.63 3.00 -12.04
CA ASP A 78 -11.34 2.81 -13.44
C ASP A 78 -9.81 2.81 -13.68
N PHE A 79 -9.34 1.93 -14.58
CA PHE A 79 -7.98 1.94 -15.14
C PHE A 79 -6.80 1.82 -14.16
N ILE A 80 -6.71 0.74 -13.36
CA ILE A 80 -5.47 0.45 -12.61
C ILE A 80 -4.38 0.03 -13.59
N ASN A 81 -3.25 0.76 -13.59
CA ASN A 81 -2.13 0.50 -14.48
C ASN A 81 -0.92 -0.13 -13.78
N VAL A 82 -0.76 0.13 -12.48
CA VAL A 82 0.40 -0.30 -11.70
C VAL A 82 -0.05 -0.85 -10.36
N ILE A 83 0.57 -1.95 -9.95
CA ILE A 83 0.36 -2.53 -8.62
C ILE A 83 1.70 -2.62 -7.92
N PHE A 84 1.75 -2.06 -6.71
CA PHE A 84 2.88 -2.21 -5.80
C PHE A 84 2.61 -3.35 -4.85
N HIS A 85 3.47 -4.37 -4.88
CA HIS A 85 3.44 -5.52 -3.98
C HIS A 85 4.50 -5.34 -2.92
N VAL A 86 4.11 -5.34 -1.65
CA VAL A 86 5.06 -5.24 -0.52
C VAL A 86 5.13 -6.59 0.19
N VAL A 87 6.35 -7.08 0.41
CA VAL A 87 6.58 -8.31 1.16
C VAL A 87 6.47 -7.99 2.65
N VAL A 88 5.63 -8.75 3.35
CA VAL A 88 5.38 -8.60 4.78
C VAL A 88 5.62 -9.95 5.44
N ASP A 89 6.21 -9.94 6.63
CA ASP A 89 6.27 -11.12 7.48
C ASP A 89 4.99 -11.20 8.31
N GLU A 90 4.10 -12.13 7.95
CA GLU A 90 2.87 -12.41 8.71
C GLU A 90 3.07 -13.44 9.83
N GLU A 91 4.16 -14.20 9.79
CA GLU A 91 4.38 -15.33 10.69
C GLU A 91 5.01 -14.88 12.00
N SER A 92 5.82 -13.82 12.00
CA SER A 92 6.37 -13.26 13.24
C SER A 92 5.29 -12.80 14.23
N PRO A 93 5.57 -12.89 15.55
CA PRO A 93 4.68 -12.37 16.58
C PRO A 93 4.57 -10.84 16.53
N ASP A 94 5.63 -10.16 16.09
CA ASP A 94 5.71 -8.70 15.93
C ASP A 94 5.19 -8.22 14.57
N SER A 95 4.58 -9.12 13.78
CA SER A 95 3.97 -8.78 12.50
C SER A 95 2.91 -7.70 12.66
N TRP A 96 2.93 -6.72 11.74
CA TRP A 96 1.93 -5.66 11.66
C TRP A 96 0.49 -6.17 11.75
N THR A 97 0.20 -7.35 11.21
CA THR A 97 -1.14 -7.96 11.27
C THR A 97 -1.58 -8.35 12.67
N LYS A 98 -0.64 -8.77 13.54
CA LYS A 98 -0.89 -9.26 14.90
C LYS A 98 -0.77 -8.17 15.96
N MET A 99 -0.24 -7.00 15.60
CA MET A 99 -0.13 -5.86 16.52
C MET A 99 -1.52 -5.42 17.01
N THR A 100 -1.56 -5.11 18.30
CA THR A 100 -2.73 -4.61 19.05
C THR A 100 -2.60 -3.12 19.30
N SER A 101 -3.65 -2.46 19.78
CA SER A 101 -3.64 -1.03 20.12
C SER A 101 -2.54 -0.64 21.12
N LEU A 102 -2.11 -1.54 22.02
CA LEU A 102 -1.11 -1.28 23.06
C LEU A 102 0.33 -1.21 22.53
N ASN A 103 0.65 -2.01 21.52
CA ASN A 103 1.98 -2.08 20.93
C ASN A 103 2.03 -1.55 19.50
N CYS A 104 0.96 -0.89 19.03
CA CYS A 104 0.80 -0.42 17.66
C CYS A 104 1.92 0.56 17.28
N SER A 105 2.84 0.11 16.41
CA SER A 105 3.90 0.90 15.80
C SER A 105 4.12 0.38 14.38
N ILE A 106 4.23 1.27 13.39
CA ILE A 106 4.43 0.81 12.01
C ILE A 106 5.86 0.26 11.92
N PRO A 107 6.06 -1.00 11.49
CA PRO A 107 7.39 -1.56 11.36
C PRO A 107 8.28 -0.73 10.42
N PRO A 108 9.58 -0.57 10.70
CA PRO A 108 10.48 0.24 9.86
C PRO A 108 10.49 -0.16 8.39
N TYR A 109 10.41 -1.47 8.09
CA TYR A 109 10.38 -1.95 6.71
C TYR A 109 9.13 -1.48 5.96
N LEU A 110 7.98 -1.39 6.64
CA LEU A 110 6.70 -0.97 6.06
C LEU A 110 6.67 0.56 5.87
N MET A 111 7.21 1.31 6.83
CA MET A 111 7.43 2.75 6.68
C MET A 111 8.33 3.07 5.47
N ASN A 112 9.44 2.36 5.33
CA ASN A 112 10.35 2.51 4.20
C ASN A 112 9.65 2.15 2.87
N ALA A 113 8.84 1.08 2.86
CA ALA A 113 8.09 0.71 1.67
C ALA A 113 7.07 1.79 1.24
N LEU A 114 6.34 2.37 2.19
CA LEU A 114 5.43 3.49 1.93
C LEU A 114 6.17 4.71 1.36
N HIS A 115 7.32 5.05 1.94
CA HIS A 115 8.15 6.17 1.47
C HIS A 115 8.60 5.96 0.02
N VAL A 116 9.17 4.78 -0.28
CA VAL A 116 9.60 4.42 -1.62
C VAL A 116 8.45 4.46 -2.61
N ILE A 117 7.30 3.88 -2.29
CA ILE A 117 6.13 3.85 -3.19
C ILE A 117 5.62 5.25 -3.49
N LEU A 118 5.40 6.08 -2.47
CA LEU A 118 4.92 7.45 -2.66
C LEU A 118 5.93 8.30 -3.43
N ARG A 119 7.23 8.11 -3.19
CA ARG A 119 8.30 8.75 -3.96
C ARG A 119 8.28 8.30 -5.42
N LEU A 120 8.08 7.01 -5.70
CA LEU A 120 7.96 6.50 -7.08
C LEU A 120 6.71 7.07 -7.76
N CYS A 121 5.57 7.13 -7.07
CA CYS A 121 4.38 7.77 -7.60
C CYS A 121 4.65 9.21 -8.05
N PHE A 122 5.37 9.95 -7.21
CA PHE A 122 5.75 11.32 -7.47
C PHE A 122 6.82 11.49 -8.57
N GLN A 123 7.72 10.52 -8.71
CA GLN A 123 8.74 10.48 -9.76
C GLN A 123 8.13 10.18 -11.13
N TYR A 124 7.16 9.27 -11.18
CA TYR A 124 6.54 8.77 -12.41
C TYR A 124 5.17 9.42 -12.72
N ASN A 125 4.83 10.52 -12.05
CA ASN A 125 3.57 11.25 -12.23
C ASN A 125 2.33 10.33 -12.15
N ILE A 126 2.33 9.44 -11.16
CA ILE A 126 1.16 8.67 -10.76
C ILE A 126 0.28 9.60 -9.94
N THR A 127 -0.85 10.00 -10.50
CA THR A 127 -1.73 11.04 -9.95
C THR A 127 -2.63 10.53 -8.84
N THR A 128 -2.94 9.23 -8.87
CA THR A 128 -3.86 8.58 -7.94
C THR A 128 -3.25 7.29 -7.41
N ILE A 129 -3.22 7.13 -6.08
CA ILE A 129 -2.84 5.87 -5.43
C ILE A 129 -3.94 5.42 -4.47
N SER A 130 -4.31 4.15 -4.56
CA SER A 130 -5.28 3.51 -3.67
C SER A 130 -4.53 2.60 -2.69
N LEU A 131 -4.75 2.83 -1.38
CA LEU A 131 -4.04 2.18 -0.28
C LEU A 131 -5.06 1.49 0.65
N PRO A 132 -4.92 0.19 0.96
CA PRO A 132 -5.64 -0.45 2.04
C PRO A 132 -5.34 0.28 3.35
N LEU A 133 -6.36 0.88 3.97
CA LEU A 133 -6.18 1.78 5.12
C LEU A 133 -5.39 1.13 6.27
N PHE A 134 -5.57 -0.18 6.45
CA PHE A 134 -4.95 -0.94 7.52
C PHE A 134 -3.72 -1.73 7.08
N LEU A 135 -3.35 -1.70 5.79
CA LEU A 135 -2.26 -2.49 5.20
C LEU A 135 -2.27 -3.95 5.71
N THR A 136 -3.36 -4.69 5.46
CA THR A 136 -3.55 -6.08 5.92
C THR A 136 -4.28 -6.95 4.89
N SER A 137 -4.05 -8.27 4.90
CA SER A 137 -4.48 -9.27 3.89
C SER A 137 -5.83 -9.87 4.18
N GLY A 138 -6.23 -9.79 5.44
CA GLY A 138 -7.24 -10.64 6.01
C GLY A 138 -8.25 -9.81 6.77
N PHE A 139 -9.13 -9.13 6.04
CA PHE A 139 -10.31 -8.52 6.66
C PHE A 139 -11.28 -9.55 7.25
N HIS A 140 -11.21 -10.80 6.77
CA HIS A 140 -11.98 -11.92 7.33
C HIS A 140 -11.53 -12.38 8.72
N SER A 141 -10.51 -11.77 9.31
CA SER A 141 -10.16 -12.11 10.69
C SER A 141 -11.00 -11.30 11.66
N LYS A 142 -12.02 -11.95 12.21
CA LYS A 142 -12.74 -11.62 13.48
C LYS A 142 -11.81 -11.31 14.69
N LYS A 143 -10.50 -11.18 14.49
CA LYS A 143 -9.45 -11.01 15.51
C LYS A 143 -9.11 -9.57 15.84
N MET A 144 -9.42 -8.61 14.98
CA MET A 144 -9.01 -7.22 15.20
C MET A 144 -10.17 -6.43 15.81
N ASP A 145 -9.96 -5.85 16.99
CA ASP A 145 -10.92 -4.98 17.65
C ASP A 145 -10.96 -3.59 17.01
N SER A 146 -12.05 -2.86 17.25
CA SER A 146 -12.29 -1.52 16.70
C SER A 146 -11.21 -0.51 17.09
N THR A 147 -10.77 -0.54 18.36
CA THR A 147 -9.71 0.34 18.88
C THR A 147 -8.39 0.12 18.16
N THR A 148 -8.00 -1.15 17.93
CA THR A 148 -6.80 -1.47 17.15
C THR A 148 -6.94 -1.00 15.70
N ARG A 149 -8.13 -1.13 15.07
CA ARG A 149 -8.36 -0.63 13.70
C ARG A 149 -8.15 0.88 13.62
N LEU A 150 -8.83 1.61 14.51
CA LEU A 150 -8.72 3.07 14.60
C LEU A 150 -7.26 3.50 14.81
N LYS A 151 -6.54 2.81 15.70
CA LYS A 151 -5.14 3.12 15.97
C LYS A 151 -4.26 2.88 14.75
N LYS A 152 -4.40 1.75 14.05
CA LYS A 152 -3.64 1.46 12.82
C LYS A 152 -3.93 2.50 11.74
N ALA A 153 -5.20 2.83 11.50
CA ALA A 153 -5.59 3.85 10.54
C ALA A 153 -4.95 5.21 10.86
N GLU A 154 -5.03 5.65 12.12
CA GLU A 154 -4.41 6.90 12.58
C GLU A 154 -2.90 6.92 12.30
N MET A 155 -2.20 5.81 12.58
CA MET A 155 -0.76 5.71 12.34
C MET A 155 -0.41 5.78 10.85
N ILE A 156 -1.13 5.03 10.00
CA ILE A 156 -0.89 5.05 8.55
C ILE A 156 -1.16 6.44 7.97
N ILE A 157 -2.24 7.09 8.38
CA ILE A 157 -2.58 8.45 7.94
C ILE A 157 -1.47 9.44 8.37
N LYS A 158 -0.98 9.36 9.61
CA LYS A 158 0.13 10.19 10.11
C LYS A 158 1.43 9.94 9.36
N ALA A 159 1.76 8.68 9.08
CA ALA A 159 2.93 8.30 8.30
C ALA A 159 2.86 8.92 6.89
N ILE A 160 1.73 8.75 6.20
CA ILE A 160 1.52 9.33 4.87
C ILE A 160 1.61 10.85 4.91
N LYS A 161 1.00 11.52 5.89
CA LYS A 161 1.16 12.98 6.07
C LYS A 161 2.63 13.38 6.18
N GLY A 162 3.41 12.67 6.99
CA GLY A 162 4.84 12.94 7.16
C GLY A 162 5.62 12.82 5.84
N ILE A 163 5.38 11.73 5.10
CA ILE A 163 6.01 11.49 3.80
C ILE A 163 5.58 12.56 2.77
N LEU A 164 4.28 12.90 2.71
CA LEU A 164 3.79 13.93 1.79
C LEU A 164 4.39 15.30 2.11
N THR A 165 4.49 15.65 3.39
CA THR A 165 5.13 16.91 3.84
C THR A 165 6.61 16.94 3.44
N GLU A 166 7.32 15.82 3.51
CA GLU A 166 8.68 15.72 2.99
C GLU A 166 8.71 15.90 1.47
N LEU A 167 7.86 15.19 0.73
CA LEU A 167 7.86 15.22 -0.75
C LEU A 167 7.44 16.58 -1.34
N THR A 168 6.51 17.31 -0.71
CA THR A 168 6.12 18.65 -1.16
C THR A 168 7.29 19.64 -1.07
N THR A 169 8.16 19.50 -0.07
CA THR A 169 9.38 20.33 0.02
C THR A 169 10.38 20.05 -1.11
N TRP A 170 10.32 18.88 -1.76
CA TRP A 170 11.31 18.47 -2.76
C TRP A 170 10.98 18.89 -4.20
N LYS A 171 9.70 18.84 -4.64
CA LYS A 171 9.33 19.09 -6.07
C LYS A 171 8.00 19.83 -6.24
N GLY A 172 7.40 20.37 -5.17
CA GLY A 172 6.08 21.00 -5.22
C GLY A 172 4.91 20.01 -5.22
N GLU A 173 3.71 20.46 -5.56
CA GLU A 173 2.50 19.63 -5.58
C GLU A 173 2.43 18.76 -6.85
N VAL A 174 2.54 17.44 -6.72
CA VAL A 174 2.48 16.51 -7.87
C VAL A 174 1.55 15.31 -7.62
N LEU A 175 1.19 15.02 -6.37
CA LEU A 175 0.29 13.91 -6.03
C LEU A 175 -1.10 14.46 -5.71
N ASN A 176 -2.07 14.11 -6.55
CA ASN A 176 -3.36 14.79 -6.54
C ASN A 176 -4.40 14.04 -5.70
N THR A 177 -4.29 12.72 -5.58
CA THR A 177 -5.32 11.93 -4.88
C THR A 177 -4.75 10.67 -4.22
N ILE A 178 -4.94 10.55 -2.90
CA ILE A 178 -4.77 9.30 -2.15
C ILE A 178 -6.15 8.79 -1.78
N GLN A 179 -6.44 7.54 -2.12
CA GLN A 179 -7.70 6.88 -1.80
C GLN A 179 -7.44 5.79 -0.76
N PHE A 180 -8.14 5.85 0.37
CA PHE A 180 -8.07 4.81 1.40
C PHE A 180 -9.14 3.75 1.13
N LEU A 181 -8.72 2.51 0.94
CA LEU A 181 -9.60 1.37 0.79
C LEU A 181 -9.98 0.84 2.17
N VAL A 182 -11.28 0.80 2.43
CA VAL A 182 -11.89 0.29 3.66
C VAL A 182 -12.81 -0.89 3.31
N PRO A 183 -12.91 -1.94 4.14
CA PRO A 183 -13.76 -3.09 3.88
C PRO A 183 -15.25 -2.73 3.78
N SER A 184 -15.98 -3.49 2.96
CA SER A 184 -17.43 -3.36 2.80
C SER A 184 -18.23 -3.76 4.04
N GLU A 185 -17.67 -4.59 4.92
CA GLU A 185 -18.36 -5.15 6.09
C GLU A 185 -18.31 -4.23 7.32
N MET A 186 -17.72 -3.03 7.18
CA MET A 186 -17.59 -2.07 8.27
C MET A 186 -18.92 -1.37 8.54
N ASP A 187 -19.24 -1.17 9.82
CA ASP A 187 -20.43 -0.40 10.17
C ASP A 187 -20.25 1.10 9.83
N THR A 188 -21.37 1.80 9.68
CA THR A 188 -21.36 3.21 9.27
C THR A 188 -20.79 4.14 10.32
N GLU A 189 -20.80 3.75 11.60
CA GLU A 189 -20.31 4.59 12.70
C GLU A 189 -18.78 4.54 12.80
N GLU A 190 -18.19 3.35 12.70
CA GLU A 190 -16.75 3.14 12.56
C GLU A 190 -16.20 3.82 11.30
N LEU A 191 -16.93 3.75 10.18
CA LEU A 191 -16.53 4.45 8.96
C LEU A 191 -16.52 5.98 9.15
N LYS A 192 -17.50 6.54 9.85
CA LYS A 192 -17.50 7.97 10.23
C LYS A 192 -16.33 8.30 11.15
N GLU A 193 -16.03 7.45 12.11
CA GLU A 193 -14.91 7.65 13.04
C GLU A 193 -13.57 7.66 12.29
N LEU A 194 -13.35 6.71 11.39
CA LEU A 194 -12.16 6.66 10.52
C LEU A 194 -12.08 7.86 9.58
N SER A 195 -13.21 8.25 8.97
CA SER A 195 -13.28 9.45 8.13
C SER A 195 -12.89 10.70 8.92
N SER A 196 -13.27 10.79 10.19
CA SER A 196 -12.89 11.89 11.08
C SER A 196 -11.38 11.95 11.37
N LEU A 197 -10.64 10.85 11.22
CA LEU A 197 -9.18 10.84 11.45
C LEU A 197 -8.42 11.64 10.39
N VAL A 198 -8.91 11.69 9.15
CA VAL A 198 -8.24 12.40 8.06
C VAL A 198 -8.11 13.90 8.39
N PRO A 199 -9.18 14.66 8.64
CA PRO A 199 -9.05 16.07 9.00
C PRO A 199 -8.27 16.24 10.31
N LYS A 200 -8.47 15.37 11.32
CA LYS A 200 -7.72 15.43 12.59
C LYS A 200 -6.21 15.31 12.38
N CYS A 201 -5.77 14.39 11.52
CA CYS A 201 -4.34 14.17 11.28
C CYS A 201 -3.75 15.27 10.40
N PHE A 202 -4.49 15.78 9.41
CA PHE A 202 -4.01 16.78 8.44
C PHE A 202 -4.17 18.24 8.87
N GLN A 203 -4.77 18.51 10.04
CA GLN A 203 -4.77 19.85 10.62
C GLN A 203 -3.34 20.41 10.70
N ILE A 204 -3.18 21.61 10.15
CA ILE A 204 -1.99 22.44 10.30
C ILE A 204 -2.17 23.17 11.63
N ILE A 205 -1.32 22.88 12.61
CA ILE A 205 -1.26 23.72 13.80
C ILE A 205 -0.63 25.04 13.35
N SER A 206 -1.46 26.04 13.10
CA SER A 206 -1.02 27.41 12.91
C SER A 206 -0.56 27.96 14.25
N HIS A 207 0.61 27.54 14.73
CA HIS A 207 1.35 28.36 15.67
C HIS A 207 2.01 29.46 14.86
N CYS A 208 1.38 30.63 14.79
CA CYS A 208 2.11 31.88 14.67
C CYS A 208 2.68 32.20 16.05
N PRO A 209 3.97 32.02 16.33
CA PRO A 209 4.62 32.88 17.30
C PRO A 209 4.82 34.24 16.64
N PHE A 210 4.78 35.33 17.42
CA PHE A 210 4.90 36.74 17.00
C PHE A 210 3.56 37.43 16.69
N ASP A 211 2.79 37.68 17.76
CA ASP A 211 2.19 39.00 18.00
C ASP A 211 3.04 39.70 19.08
#